data_AF-V5HQC1-F1
#
_entry.id   AF-V5HQC1-F1
#
_cell.length_a   1.000
_cell.length_b   1.000
_cell.length_c   1.000
_cell.angle_alpha   90.00
_cell.angle_beta   90.00
_cell.angle_gamma   90.00
#
_symmetry.space_group_name_H-M   'P 1'
#
loop_
_entity.id
_entity.type
_entity.pdbx_description
1 polymer ?
#
loop_
_entity_poly.entity_id
_entity_poly.type
_entity_poly.pdbx_seq_one_letter_code
_entity_poly.pdbx_strand_id
1 'polypeptide(L)'
;KPEGKNNKEATVGKTFEDAVGLPSWIEDNKSFLDTLLTLCHNQNPSERISKDTIDWNNCKYNCRHDTHQHGHEKELPEDTPCGHGKRCKNSTCVEEPVTLPSCR
;
A
#
# COMPACT_ATOMS: atom_id res chain seq x y z
N LYS A 1 40.18 -19.85 -0.58
CA LYS A 1 39.78 -19.15 0.67
C LYS A 1 38.46 -18.43 0.38
N PRO A 2 37.29 -18.92 0.84
CA PRO A 2 36.06 -18.14 0.72
C PRO A 2 35.86 -17.37 2.03
N GLU A 3 35.92 -16.04 1.97
CA GLU A 3 35.50 -15.19 3.08
C GLU A 3 34.10 -14.66 2.77
N GLY A 4 33.10 -15.35 3.30
CA GLY A 4 31.82 -14.73 3.60
C GLY A 4 31.94 -13.95 4.90
N LYS A 5 31.28 -12.80 4.99
CA LYS A 5 30.41 -12.40 6.12
C LYS A 5 29.92 -10.95 5.98
N ASN A 6 28.60 -10.85 5.93
CA ASN A 6 27.80 -9.93 6.75
C ASN A 6 27.91 -8.43 6.48
N ASN A 7 27.42 -8.00 5.33
CA ASN A 7 26.77 -6.69 5.27
C ASN A 7 25.38 -6.85 5.87
N LYS A 8 25.34 -6.73 7.20
CA LYS A 8 24.15 -6.36 7.96
C LYS A 8 23.84 -4.92 7.57
N GLU A 9 23.43 -4.69 6.33
CA GLU A 9 22.82 -3.42 5.99
C GLU A 9 21.52 -3.40 6.77
N ALA A 10 21.55 -2.49 7.74
CA ALA A 10 20.54 -2.32 8.74
C ALA A 10 19.19 -2.41 8.04
N THR A 11 18.47 -3.48 8.39
CA THR A 11 17.02 -3.52 8.42
C THR A 11 16.61 -2.41 9.40
N VAL A 12 16.83 -1.15 9.01
CA VAL A 12 16.08 -0.02 9.50
C VAL A 12 14.69 -0.36 9.00
N GLY A 13 13.98 -1.14 9.82
CA GLY A 13 12.56 -1.18 9.82
C GLY A 13 12.17 0.28 9.90
N LYS A 14 11.91 0.87 8.73
CA LYS A 14 11.05 2.03 8.63
C LYS A 14 9.68 1.44 8.89
N THR A 15 9.48 1.12 10.15
CA THR A 15 8.22 0.81 10.77
C THR A 15 7.26 1.90 10.36
N PHE A 16 5.99 1.51 10.27
CA PHE A 16 4.80 2.26 9.86
C PHE A 16 4.51 3.57 10.64
N GLU A 17 5.54 4.28 11.08
CA GLU A 17 5.51 5.62 11.64
C GLU A 17 5.05 6.65 10.59
N ASP A 18 5.08 6.31 9.30
CA ASP A 18 4.49 7.11 8.20
C ASP A 18 2.97 6.91 8.04
N ALA A 19 2.29 6.29 9.01
CA ALA A 19 0.83 6.43 9.13
C ALA A 19 0.37 7.90 9.26
N VAL A 20 1.31 8.83 9.50
CA VAL A 20 1.14 10.28 9.46
C VAL A 20 0.89 10.74 8.02
N GLY A 21 -0.36 10.67 7.57
CA GLY A 21 -0.78 11.23 6.29
C GLY A 21 -1.61 10.29 5.41
N LEU A 22 -1.93 9.10 5.89
CA LEU A 22 -3.03 8.34 5.29
C LEU A 22 -4.37 9.05 5.53
N PRO A 23 -5.31 8.94 4.59
CA PRO A 23 -6.62 9.54 4.74
C PRO A 23 -7.37 8.99 5.95
N SER A 24 -8.24 9.82 6.54
CA SER A 24 -9.02 9.46 7.73
C SER A 24 -10.03 8.32 7.53
N TRP A 25 -10.30 7.92 6.29
CA TRP A 25 -11.17 6.77 5.98
C TRP A 25 -10.44 5.42 6.02
N ILE A 26 -9.12 5.41 6.21
CA ILE A 26 -8.37 4.19 6.50
C ILE A 26 -8.37 3.99 8.02
N GLU A 27 -9.14 3.01 8.48
CA GLU A 27 -9.25 2.70 9.93
C GLU A 27 -7.92 2.14 10.48
N ASP A 28 -7.30 1.20 9.76
CA ASP A 28 -6.09 0.50 10.18
C ASP A 28 -4.88 0.83 9.30
N ASN A 29 -4.34 2.04 9.43
CA ASN A 29 -3.18 2.52 8.68
C ASN A 29 -1.99 1.54 8.69
N LYS A 30 -1.67 0.97 9.85
CA LYS A 30 -0.55 0.03 10.00
C LYS A 30 -0.82 -1.27 9.27
N SER A 31 -1.97 -1.89 9.49
CA SER A 31 -2.33 -3.16 8.86
C SER A 31 -2.45 -3.03 7.35
N PHE A 32 -2.99 -1.90 6.90
CA PHE A 32 -3.12 -1.57 5.49
C PHE A 32 -1.75 -1.48 4.81
N LEU A 33 -0.86 -0.63 5.32
CA LEU A 33 0.48 -0.48 4.76
C LEU A 33 1.30 -1.78 4.87
N ASP A 34 1.12 -2.58 5.94
CA ASP A 34 1.82 -3.87 6.11
C ASP A 34 1.39 -4.89 5.05
N THR A 35 0.09 -4.91 4.73
CA THR A 35 -0.43 -5.72 3.63
C THR A 35 0.20 -5.29 2.30
N LEU A 36 0.22 -3.99 2.01
CA LEU A 36 0.82 -3.49 0.77
C LEU A 36 2.33 -3.78 0.72
N LEU A 37 3.03 -3.61 1.84
CA LEU A 37 4.46 -3.85 1.94
C LEU A 37 4.78 -5.34 1.77
N THR A 38 3.94 -6.23 2.30
CA THR A 38 4.06 -7.67 2.09
C THR A 38 3.91 -8.03 0.59
N LEU A 39 2.99 -7.38 -0.11
CA LEU A 39 2.81 -7.55 -1.55
C LEU A 39 3.99 -7.02 -2.37
N CYS A 40 4.65 -5.95 -1.91
CA CYS A 40 5.92 -5.44 -2.44
C CYS A 40 7.09 -6.40 -2.17
N HIS A 41 7.29 -6.82 -0.91
CA HIS A 41 8.40 -7.67 -0.46
C HIS A 41 8.53 -8.99 -1.21
N ASN A 42 7.44 -9.51 -1.78
CA ASN A 42 7.49 -10.69 -2.65
C ASN A 42 8.42 -10.48 -3.87
N GLN A 43 8.70 -9.23 -4.25
CA GLN A 43 9.65 -8.88 -5.30
C GLN A 43 11.01 -8.43 -4.76
N ASN A 44 11.05 -7.60 -3.72
CA ASN A 44 12.31 -7.20 -3.09
C ASN A 44 12.14 -6.77 -1.63
N PRO A 45 13.01 -7.23 -0.71
CA PRO A 45 12.92 -6.90 0.73
C PRO A 45 13.30 -5.44 1.06
N SER A 46 13.84 -4.68 0.12
CA SER A 46 14.20 -3.27 0.28
C SER A 46 13.14 -2.30 -0.24
N GLU A 47 12.01 -2.81 -0.73
CA GLU A 47 10.93 -1.97 -1.25
C GLU A 47 10.27 -1.14 -0.15
N ARG A 48 9.86 0.07 -0.53
CA ARG A 48 9.22 1.05 0.34
C ARG A 48 7.95 1.57 -0.33
N ILE A 49 6.98 1.88 0.52
CA ILE A 49 5.71 2.51 0.12
C ILE A 49 5.62 3.84 0.84
N SER A 50 5.18 4.89 0.13
CA SER A 50 4.85 6.18 0.73
C SER A 50 3.44 6.58 0.32
N LYS A 51 2.79 7.46 1.09
CA LYS A 51 1.44 7.93 0.75
C LYS A 51 1.38 8.53 -0.67
N ASP A 52 2.45 9.21 -1.10
CA ASP A 52 2.53 9.88 -2.39
C ASP A 52 2.66 8.90 -3.56
N THR A 53 2.92 7.62 -3.27
CA THR A 53 2.95 6.57 -4.30
C THR A 53 1.63 5.82 -4.42
N ILE A 54 0.60 6.15 -3.62
CA ILE A 54 -0.72 5.53 -3.68
C ILE A 54 -1.67 6.39 -4.51
N ASP A 55 -2.12 5.85 -5.65
CA ASP A 55 -3.20 6.40 -6.46
C ASP A 55 -4.54 5.81 -6.00
N TRP A 56 -5.25 6.57 -5.18
CA TRP A 56 -6.57 6.19 -4.69
C TRP A 56 -7.63 6.12 -5.78
N ASN A 57 -7.53 6.90 -6.86
CA ASN A 57 -8.55 6.93 -7.92
C ASN A 57 -8.51 5.67 -8.77
N ASN A 58 -7.29 5.27 -9.16
CA ASN A 58 -7.05 4.05 -9.93
C ASN A 58 -6.83 2.83 -9.04
N CYS A 59 -6.95 2.98 -7.73
CA CYS A 59 -6.68 1.90 -6.78
C CYS A 59 -5.34 1.22 -7.04
N LYS A 60 -4.27 2.02 -7.16
CA LYS A 60 -2.92 1.54 -7.43
C LYS A 60 -1.94 2.11 -6.42
N TYR A 61 -0.81 1.46 -6.29
CA TYR A 61 0.30 1.96 -5.50
C TYR A 61 1.62 1.55 -6.13
N ASN A 62 2.66 2.37 -5.93
CA ASN A 62 3.99 2.08 -6.44
C ASN A 62 4.92 1.64 -5.31
N CYS A 63 5.50 0.45 -5.46
CA CYS A 63 6.58 -0.09 -4.63
C CYS A 63 7.91 0.50 -5.11
N ARG A 64 8.47 1.46 -4.37
CA ARG A 64 9.76 2.07 -4.71
C ARG A 64 10.91 1.33 -4.03
N HIS A 65 11.89 0.90 -4.82
CA HIS A 65 13.13 0.28 -4.31
C HIS A 65 14.23 1.33 -4.01
N ASP A 66 14.35 2.37 -4.84
CA ASP A 66 15.33 3.45 -4.69
C ASP A 66 14.82 4.78 -5.30
N THR A 67 15.39 5.92 -4.89
CA THR A 67 15.00 7.26 -5.42
C THR A 67 15.26 7.44 -6.92
N HIS A 68 16.03 6.54 -7.53
CA HIS A 68 16.47 6.61 -8.93
C HIS A 68 15.97 5.46 -9.81
N GLN A 69 15.26 4.47 -9.27
CA GLN A 69 14.71 3.37 -10.06
C GLN A 69 13.19 3.50 -10.20
N HIS A 70 12.68 3.17 -11.39
CA HIS A 70 11.25 3.05 -11.63
C HIS A 70 10.71 1.90 -10.76
N GLY A 71 10.09 2.26 -9.65
CA GLY A 71 9.40 1.31 -8.79
C GLY A 71 8.27 0.58 -9.53
N HIS A 72 7.81 -0.53 -8.97
CA HIS A 72 6.78 -1.35 -9.56
C HIS A 72 5.38 -0.85 -9.16
N GLU A 73 4.53 -0.58 -10.16
CA GLU A 73 3.11 -0.33 -9.90
C GLU A 73 2.39 -1.64 -9.60
N LYS A 74 1.59 -1.64 -8.54
CA LYS A 74 0.68 -2.72 -8.16
C LYS A 74 -0.72 -2.17 -7.94
N GLU A 75 -1.69 -3.05 -8.09
CA GLU A 75 -3.09 -2.75 -7.81
C GLU A 75 -3.37 -2.97 -6.32
N LEU A 76 -4.11 -2.03 -5.74
CA LEU A 76 -4.61 -2.16 -4.38
C LEU A 76 -5.58 -3.35 -4.32
N PRO A 77 -5.63 -4.08 -3.19
CA PRO A 77 -6.56 -5.17 -2.99
C PRO A 77 -8.00 -4.73 -3.26
N GLU A 78 -8.83 -5.63 -3.78
CA GLU A 78 -10.27 -5.38 -3.88
C GLU A 78 -10.87 -5.10 -2.49
N ASP A 79 -11.94 -4.32 -2.46
CA ASP A 79 -12.62 -3.83 -1.24
C ASP A 79 -11.79 -2.89 -0.35
N THR A 80 -10.59 -2.50 -0.79
CA THR A 80 -9.77 -1.48 -0.12
C THR A 80 -10.52 -0.14 -0.09
N PRO A 81 -10.67 0.51 1.07
CA PRO A 81 -11.25 1.84 1.15
C PRO A 81 -10.37 2.88 0.43
N CYS A 82 -10.91 3.48 -0.63
CA CYS A 82 -10.22 4.50 -1.44
C CYS A 82 -10.82 5.90 -1.26
N GLY A 83 -11.87 6.02 -0.46
CA GLY A 83 -12.54 7.27 -0.12
C GLY A 83 -13.64 7.07 0.92
N HIS A 84 -14.28 8.15 1.36
CA HIS A 84 -15.46 8.08 2.21
C HIS A 84 -16.60 7.34 1.51
N GLY A 85 -16.93 6.13 1.95
CA GLY A 85 -17.96 5.28 1.33
C GLY A 85 -17.56 4.72 -0.04
N LYS A 86 -16.27 4.79 -0.40
CA LYS A 86 -15.74 4.29 -1.69
C LYS A 86 -14.74 3.17 -1.47
N ARG A 87 -14.81 2.17 -2.34
CA ARG A 87 -13.93 1.01 -2.32
C ARG A 87 -13.31 0.75 -3.68
N CYS A 88 -12.14 0.12 -3.65
CA CYS A 88 -11.47 -0.36 -4.83
C CYS A 88 -12.19 -1.58 -5.39
N LYS A 89 -12.63 -1.46 -6.65
CA LYS A 89 -13.23 -2.55 -7.41
C LYS A 89 -12.67 -2.52 -8.82
N ASN A 90 -12.09 -3.64 -9.26
CA ASN A 90 -11.49 -3.74 -10.59
C ASN A 90 -10.55 -2.55 -10.93
N SER A 91 -9.64 -2.24 -10.00
CA SER A 91 -8.64 -1.17 -10.15
C SER A 91 -9.24 0.22 -10.39
N THR A 92 -10.43 0.46 -9.84
CA THR A 92 -11.08 1.76 -9.88
C THR A 92 -11.74 2.02 -8.53
N CYS A 93 -11.66 3.27 -8.06
CA CYS A 93 -12.35 3.67 -6.84
C CYS A 93 -13.83 3.94 -7.14
N VAL A 94 -14.69 3.02 -6.71
CA VAL A 94 -16.15 3.11 -6.91
C VAL A 94 -16.84 3.34 -5.58
N GLU A 95 -17.94 4.09 -5.62
CA GLU A 95 -18.80 4.23 -4.45
C GLU A 95 -19.52 2.91 -4.20
N GLU A 96 -19.49 2.43 -2.96
CA GLU A 96 -20.24 1.23 -2.62
C GLU A 96 -21.72 1.53 -2.85
N PRO A 97 -22.46 0.72 -3.62
CA PRO A 97 -23.86 0.99 -3.84
C PRO A 97 -24.56 0.96 -2.48
N VAL A 98 -24.99 2.13 -2.02
CA VAL A 98 -25.80 2.26 -0.81
C VAL A 98 -27.02 1.39 -1.06
N THR A 99 -27.06 0.23 -0.41
CA THR A 99 -28.24 -0.63 -0.42
C THR A 99 -29.29 0.10 0.39
N LEU A 100 -30.00 1.02 -0.26
CA LEU A 100 -31.16 1.67 0.31
C LEU A 100 -32.12 0.53 0.71
N PRO A 101 -32.49 0.41 1.99
CA PRO A 101 -33.43 -0.61 2.40
C PRO A 101 -34.71 -0.40 1.60
N SER A 102 -35.11 -1.44 0.86
CA SER A 102 -36.34 -1.44 0.07
C SER A 102 -37.48 -0.95 0.97
N CYS A 103 -37.99 0.25 0.70
CA CYS A 103 -39.13 0.80 1.44
C CYS A 103 -40.27 -0.22 1.33
N ARG A 104 -40.76 -0.65 2.50
CA ARG A 104 -41.74 -1.72 2.67
C ARG A 104 -43.12 -1.15 2.92
#